data_AF-A0A2V9QVM8-F1
#
_entry.id   AF-A0A2V9QVM8-F1
#
_cell.length_a   1.000
_cell.length_b   1.000
_cell.length_c   1.000
_cell.angle_alpha   90.00
_cell.angle_beta   90.00
_cell.angle_gamma   90.00
#
_symmetry.space_group_name_H-M   'P 1'
#
loop_
_entity.id
_entity.type
_entity.pdbx_description
1 polymer ?
#
loop_
_entity_poly.entity_id
_entity_poly.type
_entity_poly.pdbx_seq_one_letter_code
_entity_poly.pdbx_strand_id
1 'polypeptide(L)'
;MHRELRIGLPLPTAAIAFRPEFLDFQRGIRVGNLEDNQRITRILKLALESSYGQGFVTERWGRGVYWQWIGFLPRANRTAKPISAHVSFGCSKFFLMVDLQERLFKCGLQVERGYLKAPPEYRSCQLQPDWDWHRLLQALKPRSAMEHELKRLVLQEGFRLQAGSWEDAPGVFFKTNFPNMVTLRSELKAAPRNHWAGFQIFYPMREKEVRAATGVDLIESMMAVFKEVTPAMNLCMQIQLVCGV
;
A
#
# COMPACT_ATOMS: atom_id res chain seq x y z
N MET A 1 10.44 -18.79 25.81
CA MET A 1 9.03 -18.47 26.14
C MET A 1 8.75 -17.07 25.62
N HIS A 2 8.41 -16.94 24.33
CA HIS A 2 8.12 -15.65 23.70
C HIS A 2 6.71 -15.22 24.09
N ARG A 3 6.63 -14.16 24.90
CA ARG A 3 5.37 -13.49 25.22
C ARG A 3 5.00 -12.66 23.99
N GLU A 4 4.18 -13.21 23.10
CA GLU A 4 3.50 -12.43 22.08
C GLU A 4 2.64 -11.38 22.81
N LEU A 5 3.15 -10.15 22.88
CA LEU A 5 2.33 -9.00 23.20
C LEU A 5 1.35 -8.85 22.04
N ARG A 6 0.12 -9.35 22.22
CA ARG A 6 -1.03 -8.91 21.45
C ARG A 6 -1.21 -7.43 21.73
N ILE A 7 -0.54 -6.59 20.93
CA ILE A 7 -0.84 -5.17 20.87
C ILE A 7 -2.20 -5.10 20.17
N GLY A 8 -3.25 -5.03 20.98
CA GLY A 8 -4.62 -4.86 20.48
C GLY A 8 -4.72 -3.59 19.65
N LEU A 9 -5.70 -3.56 18.75
CA LEU A 9 -6.02 -2.35 18.01
C LEU A 9 -6.21 -1.17 18.97
N PRO A 10 -5.74 0.04 18.63
CA PRO A 10 -5.99 1.24 19.44
C PRO A 10 -7.49 1.60 19.52
N LEU A 11 -8.32 0.96 18.68
CA LEU A 11 -9.77 1.05 18.72
C LEU A 11 -10.32 -0.12 19.55
N PRO A 12 -11.28 0.09 20.46
CA PRO A 12 -11.96 -1.00 21.14
C PRO A 12 -12.52 -1.98 20.12
N THR A 13 -12.18 -3.27 20.22
CA THR A 13 -12.65 -4.30 19.28
C THR A 13 -14.17 -4.32 19.16
N ALA A 14 -14.89 -4.05 20.25
CA ALA A 14 -16.35 -3.94 20.29
C ALA A 14 -16.91 -2.81 19.43
N ALA A 15 -16.10 -1.81 19.07
CA ALA A 15 -16.45 -0.72 18.19
C ALA A 15 -16.18 -1.01 16.71
N ILE A 16 -15.68 -2.19 16.34
CA ILE A 16 -15.43 -2.57 14.94
C ILE A 16 -16.60 -3.43 14.46
N ALA A 17 -17.42 -2.86 13.58
CA ALA A 17 -18.54 -3.52 12.92
C ALA A 17 -18.26 -3.81 11.44
N PHE A 18 -17.00 -3.70 11.00
CA PHE A 18 -16.57 -4.14 9.68
C PHE A 18 -16.98 -5.60 9.46
N ARG A 19 -17.29 -5.97 8.22
CA ARG A 19 -17.64 -7.36 7.88
C ARG A 19 -16.93 -7.80 6.60
N PRO A 20 -16.57 -9.10 6.47
CA PRO A 20 -15.91 -9.62 5.27
C PRO A 20 -16.66 -9.34 3.97
N GLU A 21 -17.99 -9.29 3.99
CA GLU A 21 -18.81 -9.03 2.81
C GLU A 21 -18.63 -7.62 2.23
N PHE A 22 -17.99 -6.72 2.98
CA PHE A 22 -17.62 -5.40 2.46
C PHE A 22 -16.37 -5.47 1.56
N LEU A 23 -15.64 -6.59 1.54
CA LEU A 23 -14.67 -6.92 0.51
C LEU A 23 -15.36 -7.80 -0.53
N ASP A 24 -16.02 -7.16 -1.51
CA ASP A 24 -16.82 -7.84 -2.51
C ASP A 24 -15.96 -8.16 -3.74
N PHE A 25 -15.69 -9.44 -3.99
CA PHE A 25 -14.85 -9.93 -5.09
C PHE A 25 -15.47 -9.82 -6.49
N GLN A 26 -16.64 -9.18 -6.61
CA GLN A 26 -17.27 -8.82 -7.88
C GLN A 26 -17.39 -7.30 -8.07
N ARG A 27 -17.49 -6.54 -6.97
CA ARG A 27 -17.77 -5.10 -7.00
C ARG A 27 -16.66 -4.23 -6.44
N GLY A 28 -15.77 -4.78 -5.62
CA GLY A 28 -14.69 -4.07 -4.93
C GLY A 28 -14.96 -3.87 -3.44
N ILE A 29 -14.33 -2.86 -2.86
CA ILE A 29 -14.44 -2.51 -1.44
C ILE A 29 -15.67 -1.63 -1.21
N ARG A 30 -16.65 -2.12 -0.47
CA ARG A 30 -17.82 -1.34 -0.07
C ARG A 30 -17.43 -0.27 0.94
N VAL A 31 -17.80 0.97 0.65
CA VAL A 31 -17.52 2.14 1.51
C VAL A 31 -18.73 3.06 1.69
N GLY A 32 -19.73 2.97 0.81
CA GLY A 32 -20.98 3.72 0.90
C GLY A 32 -22.10 2.94 1.59
N ASN A 33 -23.10 3.66 2.10
CA ASN A 33 -24.23 3.09 2.85
C ASN A 33 -23.75 2.20 4.00
N LEU A 34 -22.77 2.71 4.76
CA LEU A 34 -22.13 2.09 5.92
C LEU A 34 -21.96 3.14 7.01
N GLU A 35 -22.17 2.73 8.24
CA GLU A 35 -21.85 3.51 9.44
C GLU A 35 -20.32 3.68 9.59
N ASP A 36 -19.91 4.66 10.39
CA ASP A 36 -18.48 4.96 10.57
C ASP A 36 -17.69 3.78 11.18
N ASN A 37 -18.31 3.00 12.06
CA ASN A 37 -17.75 1.77 12.65
C ASN A 37 -17.75 0.57 11.70
N GLN A 38 -18.37 0.68 10.53
CA GLN A 38 -18.38 -0.32 9.46
C GLN A 38 -17.45 0.08 8.31
N ARG A 39 -17.06 1.36 8.20
CA ARG A 39 -16.33 1.88 7.06
C ARG A 39 -14.82 1.68 7.23
N ILE A 40 -14.24 0.81 6.41
CA ILE A 40 -12.80 0.49 6.43
C ILE A 40 -11.89 1.73 6.38
N THR A 41 -12.27 2.75 5.60
CA THR A 41 -11.50 4.00 5.50
C THR A 41 -11.45 4.76 6.82
N ARG A 42 -12.53 4.75 7.60
CA ARG A 42 -12.60 5.44 8.89
C ARG A 42 -11.85 4.66 9.97
N ILE A 43 -12.12 3.36 10.04
CA ILE A 43 -11.52 2.45 11.03
C ILE A 43 -10.00 2.43 10.88
N LEU A 44 -9.48 2.15 9.69
CA LEU A 44 -8.03 2.08 9.47
C LEU A 44 -7.38 3.44 9.64
N LYS A 45 -7.97 4.53 9.16
CA LYS A 45 -7.39 5.86 9.37
C LYS A 45 -7.20 6.16 10.86
N LEU A 46 -8.22 5.92 11.68
CA LEU A 46 -8.12 6.14 13.12
C LEU A 46 -7.08 5.23 13.79
N ALA A 47 -7.04 3.95 13.40
CA ALA A 47 -6.05 3.01 13.92
C ALA A 47 -4.62 3.42 13.55
N LEU A 48 -4.38 3.82 12.29
CA LEU A 48 -3.09 4.30 11.80
C LEU A 48 -2.65 5.59 12.52
N GLU A 49 -3.54 6.57 12.62
CA GLU A 49 -3.26 7.84 13.29
C GLU A 49 -2.94 7.63 14.77
N SER A 50 -3.66 6.72 15.44
CA SER A 50 -3.40 6.36 16.82
C SER A 50 -2.09 5.61 17.01
N SER A 51 -1.76 4.65 16.13
CA SER A 51 -0.54 3.85 16.25
C SER A 51 0.74 4.62 15.91
N TYR A 52 0.67 5.68 15.10
CA TYR A 52 1.85 6.39 14.60
C TYR A 52 1.91 7.87 14.99
N GLY A 53 0.95 8.34 15.79
CA GLY A 53 0.95 9.69 16.37
C GLY A 53 0.91 10.83 15.34
N GLN A 54 0.43 10.57 14.12
CA GLN A 54 0.39 11.58 13.06
C GLN A 54 -0.78 11.37 12.12
N GLY A 55 -1.21 12.45 11.45
CA GLY A 55 -2.32 12.41 10.51
C GLY A 55 -2.04 11.58 9.26
N PHE A 56 -3.06 10.90 8.74
CA PHE A 56 -3.04 10.21 7.46
C PHE A 56 -4.04 10.83 6.47
N VAL A 57 -3.68 10.83 5.19
CA VAL A 57 -4.57 11.21 4.08
C VAL A 57 -5.10 9.93 3.43
N THR A 58 -6.42 9.88 3.22
CA THR A 58 -7.09 8.77 2.53
C THR A 58 -7.32 9.15 1.07
N GLU A 59 -6.98 8.23 0.18
CA GLU A 59 -7.14 8.35 -1.26
C GLU A 59 -7.92 7.18 -1.82
N ARG A 60 -8.44 7.34 -3.04
CA ARG A 60 -9.31 6.35 -3.65
C ARG A 60 -9.19 6.30 -5.15
N TRP A 61 -9.47 5.12 -5.69
CA TRP A 61 -9.88 4.94 -7.06
C TRP A 61 -11.15 4.10 -7.12
N GLY A 62 -12.18 4.64 -7.79
CA GLY A 62 -13.54 4.11 -7.80
C GLY A 62 -14.60 5.21 -7.62
N ARG A 63 -15.87 4.84 -7.75
CA ARG A 63 -17.01 5.79 -7.66
C ARG A 63 -18.17 5.16 -6.88
N GLY A 64 -18.98 6.01 -6.25
CA GLY A 64 -20.18 5.57 -5.53
C GLY A 64 -19.88 4.68 -4.33
N VAL A 65 -20.67 3.61 -4.20
CA VAL A 65 -20.72 2.73 -3.02
C VAL A 65 -19.52 1.78 -2.92
N TYR A 66 -18.90 1.42 -4.04
CA TYR A 66 -17.79 0.48 -4.12
C TYR A 66 -16.56 1.11 -4.77
N TRP A 67 -15.41 1.00 -4.12
CA TRP A 67 -14.12 1.47 -4.65
C TRP A 67 -13.21 0.27 -4.90
N GLN A 68 -12.35 0.35 -5.93
CA GLN A 68 -11.45 -0.75 -6.26
C GLN A 68 -10.15 -0.67 -5.47
N TRP A 69 -9.73 0.54 -5.12
CA TRP A 69 -8.48 0.80 -4.44
C TRP A 69 -8.60 1.94 -3.44
N ILE A 70 -7.94 1.77 -2.30
CA ILE A 70 -7.85 2.75 -1.21
C ILE A 70 -6.38 2.94 -0.86
N GLY A 71 -5.96 4.18 -0.67
CA GLY A 71 -4.61 4.51 -0.20
C GLY A 71 -4.64 5.28 1.11
N PHE A 72 -3.67 5.00 1.99
CA PHE A 72 -3.37 5.79 3.17
C PHE A 72 -1.92 6.23 3.10
N LEU A 73 -1.67 7.53 3.20
CA LEU A 73 -0.31 8.07 3.21
C LEU A 73 -0.10 9.03 4.39
N PRO A 74 1.10 9.05 4.99
CA PRO A 74 1.40 9.96 6.08
C PRO A 74 1.31 11.40 5.61
N ARG A 75 0.51 12.22 6.30
CA ARG A 75 0.34 13.63 5.96
C ARG A 75 1.67 14.37 5.97
N ALA A 76 2.52 14.08 6.96
CA ALA A 76 3.84 14.70 7.09
C ALA A 76 4.75 14.43 5.87
N ASN A 77 4.75 13.19 5.35
CA ASN A 77 5.52 12.84 4.15
C ASN A 77 5.03 13.60 2.91
N ARG A 78 3.69 13.79 2.78
CA ARG A 78 3.11 14.59 1.70
C ARG A 78 3.45 16.07 1.83
N THR A 79 3.34 16.65 3.02
CA THR A 79 3.63 18.07 3.25
C THR A 79 5.11 18.41 3.13
N ALA A 80 5.99 17.42 3.32
CA ALA A 80 7.43 17.59 3.11
C ALA A 80 7.81 17.77 1.62
N LYS A 81 6.87 17.66 0.68
CA LYS A 81 7.12 17.73 -0.78
C LYS A 81 6.82 19.14 -1.31
N PRO A 82 7.83 20.00 -1.50
CA PRO A 82 7.60 21.41 -1.86
C PRO A 82 6.92 21.57 -3.22
N ILE A 83 7.07 20.61 -4.14
CA ILE A 83 6.53 20.68 -5.50
C ILE A 83 5.21 19.90 -5.56
N SER A 84 5.18 18.66 -5.03
CA SER A 84 4.09 17.72 -5.26
C SER A 84 3.13 17.51 -4.09
N ALA A 85 3.21 18.28 -3.00
CA ALA A 85 2.29 18.16 -1.86
C ALA A 85 0.80 18.31 -2.22
N HIS A 86 0.47 18.92 -3.35
CA HIS A 86 -0.92 19.08 -3.82
C HIS A 86 -1.45 17.86 -4.59
N VAL A 87 -0.58 16.91 -4.99
CA VAL A 87 -0.96 15.67 -5.68
C VAL A 87 -0.76 14.43 -4.82
N SER A 88 -1.55 13.42 -5.12
CA SER A 88 -1.63 12.13 -4.43
C SER A 88 -0.54 11.15 -4.84
N PHE A 89 -0.24 11.12 -6.14
CA PHE A 89 0.56 10.07 -6.76
C PHE A 89 2.03 10.08 -6.34
N GLY A 90 2.57 11.22 -5.92
CA GLY A 90 3.98 11.35 -5.53
C GLY A 90 4.36 10.71 -4.19
N CYS A 91 3.41 10.14 -3.44
CA CYS A 91 3.67 9.52 -2.13
C CYS A 91 3.64 7.99 -2.16
N SER A 92 4.51 7.40 -1.34
CA SER A 92 4.38 6.04 -0.84
C SER A 92 3.10 5.92 -0.02
N LYS A 93 2.40 4.80 -0.17
CA LYS A 93 1.08 4.60 0.44
C LYS A 93 0.96 3.18 0.97
N PHE A 94 0.27 3.04 2.09
CA PHE A 94 -0.38 1.78 2.41
C PHE A 94 -1.63 1.66 1.56
N PHE A 95 -1.75 0.62 0.74
CA PHE A 95 -2.90 0.43 -0.13
C PHE A 95 -3.71 -0.78 0.25
N LEU A 96 -5.00 -0.74 -0.10
CA LEU A 96 -5.92 -1.86 -0.12
C LEU A 96 -6.51 -1.96 -1.53
N MET A 97 -6.67 -3.17 -2.03
CA MET A 97 -7.30 -3.43 -3.33
C MET A 97 -8.06 -4.75 -3.28
N VAL A 98 -9.23 -4.81 -3.92
CA VAL A 98 -9.83 -6.08 -4.31
C VAL A 98 -9.59 -6.25 -5.81
N ASP A 99 -8.74 -7.22 -6.14
CA ASP A 99 -8.49 -7.62 -7.52
C ASP A 99 -9.61 -8.58 -7.96
N LEU A 100 -10.48 -8.10 -8.83
CA LEU A 100 -11.65 -8.85 -9.30
C LEU A 100 -11.27 -10.01 -10.24
N GLN A 101 -10.13 -9.90 -10.94
CA GLN A 101 -9.69 -10.94 -11.87
C GLN A 101 -9.00 -12.07 -11.12
N GLU A 102 -8.06 -11.75 -10.23
CA GLU A 102 -7.34 -12.74 -9.42
C GLU A 102 -8.16 -13.23 -8.23
N ARG A 103 -9.28 -12.56 -7.92
CA ARG A 103 -10.10 -12.77 -6.71
C ARG A 103 -9.26 -12.73 -5.43
N LEU A 104 -8.41 -11.70 -5.34
CA LEU A 104 -7.53 -11.44 -4.20
C LEU A 104 -7.86 -10.11 -3.55
N PHE A 105 -7.89 -10.11 -2.22
CA PHE A 105 -7.72 -8.89 -1.46
C PHE A 105 -6.22 -8.67 -1.24
N LYS A 106 -5.72 -7.52 -1.66
CA LYS A 106 -4.31 -7.14 -1.58
C LYS A 106 -4.20 -5.95 -0.62
N CYS A 107 -3.26 -6.03 0.32
CA CYS A 107 -2.86 -4.85 1.06
C CYS A 107 -1.35 -4.81 1.30
N GLY A 108 -0.77 -3.62 1.36
CA GLY A 108 0.68 -3.46 1.50
C GLY A 108 1.15 -2.08 1.07
N LEU A 109 2.39 -1.98 0.61
CA LEU A 109 3.03 -0.74 0.17
C LEU A 109 2.88 -0.55 -1.34
N GLN A 110 2.51 0.65 -1.77
CA GLN A 110 2.54 1.10 -3.16
C GLN A 110 3.35 2.39 -3.30
N VAL A 111 4.19 2.45 -4.33
CA VAL A 111 4.92 3.65 -4.78
C VAL A 111 4.72 3.81 -6.28
N GLU A 112 4.40 5.02 -6.73
CA GLU A 112 4.05 5.28 -8.12
C GLU A 112 5.01 6.28 -8.76
N ARG A 113 5.27 6.10 -10.06
CA ARG A 113 6.08 7.01 -10.87
C ARG A 113 5.26 8.11 -11.53
N GLY A 114 4.02 7.82 -11.92
CA GLY A 114 3.32 8.66 -12.90
C GLY A 114 4.00 8.66 -14.28
N TYR A 115 3.68 9.66 -15.10
CA TYR A 115 4.24 9.84 -16.44
C TYR A 115 5.60 10.53 -16.40
N LEU A 116 6.56 10.12 -17.22
CA LEU A 116 7.77 10.92 -17.45
C LEU A 116 7.53 12.08 -18.42
N LYS A 117 6.55 11.92 -19.31
CA LYS A 117 6.05 12.98 -20.19
C LYS A 117 4.54 12.89 -20.18
N ALA A 118 3.90 13.67 -19.30
CA ALA A 118 2.44 13.64 -19.21
C ALA A 118 1.81 14.34 -20.42
N PRO A 119 0.66 13.83 -20.91
CA PRO A 119 -0.15 14.58 -21.86
C PRO A 119 -0.72 15.86 -21.20
N PRO A 120 -1.09 16.89 -21.98
CA PRO A 120 -1.54 18.19 -21.45
C PRO A 120 -2.66 18.12 -20.40
N GLU A 121 -3.60 17.21 -20.57
CA GLU A 121 -4.75 16.99 -19.69
C GLU A 121 -4.38 16.35 -18.33
N TYR A 122 -3.20 15.72 -18.23
CA TYR A 122 -2.73 15.04 -17.02
C TYR A 122 -1.38 15.58 -16.54
N ARG A 123 -1.11 16.89 -16.73
CA ARG A 123 0.16 17.52 -16.32
C ARG A 123 0.51 17.30 -14.84
N SER A 124 -0.48 17.29 -13.95
CA SER A 124 -0.30 16.99 -12.52
C SER A 124 0.22 15.58 -12.24
N CYS A 125 0.08 14.68 -13.21
CA CYS A 125 0.54 13.29 -13.12
C CYS A 125 1.96 13.09 -13.66
N GLN A 126 2.65 14.16 -14.09
CA GLN A 126 4.05 14.07 -14.48
C GLN A 126 4.93 13.91 -13.24
N LEU A 127 5.83 12.93 -13.26
CA LEU A 127 6.81 12.66 -12.21
C LEU A 127 7.55 13.96 -11.85
N GLN A 128 7.51 14.32 -10.56
CA GLN A 128 8.26 15.47 -10.04
C GLN A 128 9.50 15.01 -9.24
N PRO A 129 10.52 15.88 -9.13
CA PRO A 129 11.78 15.53 -8.46
C PRO A 129 11.65 15.10 -6.99
N ASP A 130 10.58 15.51 -6.31
CA ASP A 130 10.33 15.23 -4.88
C ASP A 130 9.41 14.01 -4.64
N TRP A 131 9.10 13.22 -5.68
CA TRP A 131 8.30 12.00 -5.54
C TRP A 131 9.10 10.88 -4.88
N ASP A 132 8.42 10.10 -4.04
CA ASP A 132 9.03 8.96 -3.32
C ASP A 132 9.58 7.88 -4.26
N TRP A 133 9.09 7.86 -5.50
CA TRP A 133 9.63 7.03 -6.58
C TRP A 133 11.15 7.15 -6.73
N HIS A 134 11.70 8.36 -6.63
CA HIS A 134 13.14 8.58 -6.76
C HIS A 134 13.90 7.93 -5.60
N ARG A 135 13.34 7.99 -4.38
CA ARG A 135 13.92 7.39 -3.18
C ARG A 135 13.85 5.87 -3.24
N LEU A 136 12.73 5.30 -3.71
CA LEU A 136 12.63 3.86 -4.02
C LEU A 136 13.76 3.41 -4.94
N LEU A 137 13.94 4.07 -6.09
CA LEU A 137 14.99 3.69 -7.05
C LEU A 137 16.41 3.83 -6.47
N GLN A 138 16.63 4.75 -5.54
CA GLN A 138 17.91 4.92 -4.84
C GLN A 138 18.11 3.83 -3.78
N ALA A 139 17.04 3.36 -3.14
CA ALA A 139 17.09 2.33 -2.12
C ALA A 139 17.32 0.93 -2.70
N LEU A 140 16.87 0.67 -3.94
CA LEU A 140 17.07 -0.59 -4.66
C LEU A 140 18.56 -0.80 -5.06
N LYS A 141 19.35 -1.27 -4.10
CA LYS A 141 20.78 -1.59 -4.24
C LYS A 141 21.09 -2.94 -3.60
N PRO A 142 22.07 -3.71 -4.13
CA PRO A 142 22.58 -4.89 -3.44
C PRO A 142 23.11 -4.55 -2.05
N ARG A 143 22.90 -5.45 -1.09
CA ARG A 143 23.29 -5.36 0.33
C ARG A 143 22.74 -4.12 1.05
N SER A 144 21.59 -3.61 0.59
CA SER A 144 20.92 -2.47 1.20
C SER A 144 19.85 -2.89 2.23
N ALA A 145 19.42 -1.95 3.05
CA ALA A 145 18.26 -2.14 3.92
C ALA A 145 17.00 -2.53 3.12
N MET A 146 16.80 -1.95 1.93
CA MET A 146 15.67 -2.31 1.07
C MET A 146 15.74 -3.76 0.61
N GLU A 147 16.90 -4.25 0.20
CA GLU A 147 17.04 -5.66 -0.17
C GLU A 147 16.71 -6.59 1.00
N HIS A 148 17.16 -6.23 2.21
CA HIS A 148 16.86 -7.00 3.41
C HIS A 148 15.35 -7.08 3.65
N GLU A 149 14.65 -5.94 3.64
CA GLU A 149 13.19 -5.90 3.84
C GLU A 149 12.43 -6.66 2.76
N LEU A 150 12.79 -6.49 1.48
CA LEU A 150 12.11 -7.20 0.39
C LEU A 150 12.33 -8.71 0.46
N LYS A 151 13.53 -9.17 0.85
CA LYS A 151 13.80 -10.59 1.07
C LYS A 151 12.99 -11.14 2.23
N ARG A 152 12.93 -10.43 3.36
CA ARG A 152 12.12 -10.83 4.52
C ARG A 152 10.65 -10.99 4.10
N LEU A 153 10.06 -9.93 3.56
CA LEU A 153 8.64 -9.90 3.17
C LEU A 153 8.32 -10.99 2.13
N VAL A 154 9.08 -11.09 1.04
CA VAL A 154 8.72 -11.98 -0.08
C VAL A 154 9.17 -13.43 0.13
N LEU A 155 10.37 -13.67 0.67
CA LEU A 155 10.93 -15.02 0.78
C LEU A 155 10.50 -15.75 2.05
N GLN A 156 10.18 -15.00 3.12
CA GLN A 156 9.89 -15.55 4.44
C GLN A 156 8.44 -15.37 4.85
N GLU A 157 7.83 -14.21 4.55
CA GLU A 157 6.51 -13.84 5.09
C GLU A 157 5.36 -13.93 4.07
N GLY A 158 5.65 -14.39 2.85
CA GLY A 158 4.62 -14.71 1.86
C GLY A 158 4.06 -13.50 1.09
N PHE A 159 4.70 -12.34 1.18
CA PHE A 159 4.35 -11.20 0.34
C PHE A 159 4.65 -11.47 -1.13
N ARG A 160 3.97 -10.74 -2.01
CA ARG A 160 4.23 -10.67 -3.44
C ARG A 160 4.66 -9.26 -3.81
N LEU A 161 5.37 -9.16 -4.91
CA LEU A 161 5.87 -7.91 -5.46
C LEU A 161 5.38 -7.75 -6.89
N GLN A 162 4.86 -6.57 -7.22
CA GLN A 162 4.55 -6.16 -8.58
C GLN A 162 5.36 -4.92 -8.94
N ALA A 163 6.01 -4.93 -10.10
CA ALA A 163 6.84 -3.81 -10.53
C ALA A 163 6.79 -3.64 -12.04
N GLY A 164 6.66 -2.40 -12.50
CA GLY A 164 6.69 -2.07 -13.92
C GLY A 164 5.55 -1.14 -14.32
N SER A 165 5.18 -1.21 -15.59
CA SER A 165 4.06 -0.49 -16.20
C SER A 165 2.72 -1.06 -15.68
N TRP A 166 1.73 -0.19 -15.44
CA TRP A 166 0.37 -0.64 -15.09
C TRP A 166 -0.53 -0.84 -16.30
N GLU A 167 -0.19 -0.20 -17.41
CA GLU A 167 -0.85 -0.36 -18.70
C GLU A 167 -0.41 -1.64 -19.41
N ASP A 168 0.81 -2.10 -19.15
CA ASP A 168 1.28 -3.42 -19.53
C ASP A 168 1.11 -4.37 -18.33
N ALA A 169 1.32 -5.68 -18.54
CA ALA A 169 1.37 -6.61 -17.42
C ALA A 169 2.67 -6.36 -16.61
N PRO A 170 2.59 -5.87 -15.36
CA PRO A 170 3.78 -5.67 -14.55
C PRO A 170 4.45 -7.01 -14.22
N GLY A 171 5.76 -6.98 -14.00
CA GLY A 171 6.47 -8.14 -13.47
C GLY A 171 5.92 -8.55 -12.11
N VAL A 172 5.54 -9.82 -11.97
CA VAL A 172 5.02 -10.39 -10.72
C VAL A 172 6.06 -11.32 -10.10
N PHE A 173 6.47 -11.00 -8.87
CA PHE A 173 7.51 -11.72 -8.15
C PHE A 173 7.01 -12.23 -6.81
N PHE A 174 7.46 -13.43 -6.47
CA PHE A 174 7.14 -14.16 -5.26
C PHE A 174 8.33 -15.07 -4.93
N LYS A 175 8.21 -15.89 -3.87
CA LYS A 175 9.31 -16.68 -3.33
C LYS A 175 10.16 -17.43 -4.37
N THR A 176 9.55 -18.04 -5.39
CA THR A 176 10.27 -18.89 -6.36
C THR A 176 10.92 -18.13 -7.52
N ASN A 177 10.60 -16.85 -7.72
CA ASN A 177 11.15 -16.04 -8.81
C ASN A 177 11.62 -14.65 -8.35
N PHE A 178 11.94 -14.48 -7.07
CA PHE A 178 12.33 -13.19 -6.51
C PHE A 178 13.60 -12.63 -7.18
N PRO A 179 13.55 -11.40 -7.73
CA PRO A 179 14.66 -10.83 -8.49
C PRO A 179 15.73 -10.24 -7.56
N ASN A 180 16.95 -10.11 -8.06
CA ASN A 180 17.94 -9.24 -7.40
C ASN A 180 17.57 -7.76 -7.61
N MET A 181 18.17 -6.88 -6.80
CA MET A 181 17.82 -5.45 -6.81
C MET A 181 18.19 -4.73 -8.11
N VAL A 182 19.20 -5.21 -8.85
CA VAL A 182 19.58 -4.63 -10.15
C VAL A 182 18.51 -4.94 -11.19
N THR A 183 18.06 -6.19 -11.26
CA THR A 183 16.96 -6.62 -12.14
C THR A 183 15.68 -5.89 -11.81
N LEU A 184 15.29 -5.83 -10.53
CA LEU A 184 14.08 -5.12 -10.09
C LEU A 184 14.13 -3.62 -10.44
N ARG A 185 15.29 -2.97 -10.25
CA ARG A 185 15.47 -1.56 -10.63
C ARG A 185 15.42 -1.38 -12.16
N SER A 186 15.93 -2.34 -12.92
CA SER A 186 15.85 -2.32 -14.39
C SER A 186 14.40 -2.43 -14.85
N GLU A 187 13.62 -3.34 -14.27
CA GLU A 187 12.19 -3.52 -14.55
C GLU A 187 11.42 -2.20 -14.38
N LEU A 188 11.59 -1.53 -13.24
CA LEU A 188 10.94 -0.25 -12.94
C LEU A 188 11.36 0.88 -13.90
N LYS A 189 12.60 0.84 -14.41
CA LYS A 189 13.12 1.84 -15.37
C LYS A 189 12.69 1.56 -16.81
N ALA A 190 12.40 0.31 -17.15
CA ALA A 190 12.00 -0.09 -18.49
C ALA A 190 10.58 0.35 -18.85
N ALA A 191 9.74 0.66 -17.85
CA ALA A 191 8.37 1.12 -18.07
C ALA A 191 8.31 2.34 -19.01
N PRO A 192 7.51 2.28 -20.10
CA PRO A 192 7.44 3.33 -21.12
C PRO A 192 7.21 4.72 -20.52
N ARG A 193 7.80 5.75 -21.13
CA ARG A 193 7.79 7.13 -20.59
C ARG A 193 6.40 7.74 -20.47
N ASN A 194 5.48 7.29 -21.33
CA ASN A 194 4.09 7.70 -21.44
C ASN A 194 3.11 6.75 -20.73
N HIS A 195 3.61 5.74 -20.00
CA HIS A 195 2.79 4.85 -19.17
C HIS A 195 2.88 5.27 -17.70
N TRP A 196 1.88 4.91 -16.92
CA TRP A 196 2.00 4.84 -15.49
C TRP A 196 2.89 3.67 -15.12
N ALA A 197 3.68 3.85 -14.07
CA ALA A 197 4.49 2.77 -13.54
C ALA A 197 4.41 2.79 -12.03
N GLY A 198 4.63 1.64 -11.42
CA GLY A 198 4.67 1.56 -9.99
C GLY A 198 5.36 0.31 -9.47
N PHE A 199 5.41 0.29 -8.16
CA PHE A 199 5.97 -0.74 -7.32
C PHE A 199 4.95 -1.04 -6.23
N GLN A 200 4.58 -2.30 -6.10
CA GLN A 200 3.77 -2.78 -5.00
C GLN A 200 4.48 -3.93 -4.31
N ILE A 201 4.42 -3.95 -2.99
CA ILE A 201 4.68 -5.15 -2.18
C ILE A 201 3.47 -5.38 -1.29
N PHE A 202 2.85 -6.55 -1.38
CA PHE A 202 1.55 -6.80 -0.76
C PHE A 202 1.40 -8.22 -0.26
N TYR A 203 0.58 -8.36 0.78
CA TYR A 203 0.12 -9.66 1.25
C TYR A 203 -1.17 -10.04 0.50
N PRO A 204 -1.20 -11.17 -0.22
CA PRO A 204 -2.39 -11.62 -0.94
C PRO A 204 -3.31 -12.46 -0.03
N MET A 205 -4.56 -12.04 0.16
CA MET A 205 -5.59 -12.83 0.84
C MET A 205 -6.61 -13.32 -0.18
N ARG A 206 -6.85 -14.63 -0.22
CA ARG A 206 -7.84 -15.26 -1.09
C ARG A 206 -9.24 -14.99 -0.59
N GLU A 207 -10.21 -14.97 -1.50
CA GLU A 207 -11.61 -14.81 -1.12
C GLU A 207 -12.10 -15.77 -0.05
N LYS A 208 -11.69 -17.05 -0.11
CA LYS A 208 -12.06 -18.03 0.91
C LYS A 208 -11.52 -17.66 2.29
N GLU A 209 -10.29 -17.15 2.35
CA GLU A 209 -9.65 -16.72 3.60
C GLU A 209 -10.37 -15.49 4.16
N VAL A 210 -10.68 -14.51 3.29
CA VAL A 210 -11.43 -13.31 3.68
C VAL A 210 -12.81 -13.67 4.21
N ARG A 211 -13.56 -14.54 3.53
CA ARG A 211 -14.91 -14.96 3.95
C ARG A 211 -14.92 -15.78 5.24
N ALA A 212 -13.82 -16.44 5.58
CA ALA A 212 -13.70 -17.24 6.80
C ALA A 212 -13.29 -16.40 8.03
N ALA A 213 -12.74 -15.20 7.81
CA ALA A 213 -12.31 -14.28 8.85
C ALA A 213 -13.50 -13.50 9.44
N THR A 214 -13.36 -13.00 10.67
CA THR A 214 -14.24 -11.93 11.16
C THR A 214 -13.80 -10.57 10.62
N GLY A 215 -14.66 -9.56 10.73
CA GLY A 215 -14.26 -8.20 10.38
C GLY A 215 -13.12 -7.66 11.24
N VAL A 216 -13.05 -8.09 12.51
CA VAL A 216 -11.96 -7.74 13.42
C VAL A 216 -10.65 -8.35 12.92
N ASP A 217 -10.65 -9.65 12.61
CA ASP A 217 -9.46 -10.35 12.10
C ASP A 217 -8.91 -9.67 10.84
N LEU A 218 -9.80 -9.19 9.96
CA LEU A 218 -9.40 -8.47 8.75
C LEU A 218 -8.74 -7.12 9.06
N ILE A 219 -9.30 -6.33 9.98
CA ILE A 219 -8.71 -5.04 10.38
C ILE A 219 -7.36 -5.26 11.08
N GLU A 220 -7.27 -6.24 11.98
CA GLU A 220 -6.02 -6.60 12.64
C GLU A 220 -4.95 -7.06 11.63
N SER A 221 -5.35 -7.88 10.66
CA SER A 221 -4.47 -8.34 9.58
C SER A 221 -3.96 -7.17 8.74
N MET A 222 -4.82 -6.22 8.37
CA MET A 222 -4.40 -5.02 7.61
C MET A 222 -3.43 -4.16 8.40
N MET A 223 -3.67 -3.96 9.71
CA MET A 223 -2.75 -3.21 10.59
C MET A 223 -1.42 -3.94 10.78
N ALA A 224 -1.43 -5.27 10.89
CA ALA A 224 -0.22 -6.09 10.92
C ALA A 224 0.57 -5.94 9.61
N VAL A 225 -0.09 -6.06 8.46
CA VAL A 225 0.56 -5.85 7.15
C VAL A 225 1.14 -4.45 7.04
N PHE A 226 0.44 -3.41 7.50
CA PHE A 226 1.00 -2.06 7.51
C PHE A 226 2.28 -1.95 8.34
N LYS A 227 2.27 -2.53 9.55
CA LYS A 227 3.45 -2.60 10.41
C LYS A 227 4.61 -3.31 9.69
N GLU A 228 4.34 -4.43 9.04
CA GLU A 228 5.37 -5.20 8.33
C GLU A 228 5.97 -4.46 7.13
N VAL A 229 5.17 -3.70 6.37
CA VAL A 229 5.69 -2.93 5.23
C VAL A 229 6.28 -1.58 5.62
N THR A 230 6.08 -1.11 6.86
CA THR A 230 6.54 0.20 7.33
C THR A 230 8.06 0.40 7.17
N PRO A 231 8.95 -0.56 7.51
CA PRO A 231 10.38 -0.40 7.29
C PRO A 231 10.74 -0.15 5.83
N ALA A 232 10.17 -0.92 4.89
CA ALA A 232 10.37 -0.70 3.45
C ALA A 232 9.76 0.65 3.00
N MET A 233 8.60 1.01 3.52
CA MET A 233 7.93 2.29 3.23
C MET A 233 8.79 3.48 3.68
N ASN A 234 9.40 3.41 4.87
CA ASN A 234 10.30 4.45 5.40
C ASN A 234 11.52 4.70 4.52
N LEU A 235 12.03 3.67 3.84
CA LEU A 235 13.14 3.81 2.89
C LEU A 235 12.75 4.56 1.61
N CYS A 236 11.45 4.65 1.31
CA CYS A 236 10.91 5.39 0.17
C CYS A 236 10.47 6.82 0.52
N MET A 237 10.24 7.12 1.80
CA MET A 237 9.64 8.39 2.24
C MET A 237 10.68 9.43 2.66
N GLN A 238 10.28 10.71 2.63
CA GLN A 238 11.07 11.83 3.16
C GLN A 238 11.02 11.89 4.68
N ILE A 239 9.90 11.49 5.28
CA ILE A 239 9.67 11.43 6.72
C ILE A 239 9.47 9.97 7.10
N GLN A 240 10.12 9.54 8.18
CA GLN A 240 9.96 8.19 8.71
C GLN A 240 8.75 8.12 9.64
N LEU A 241 7.98 7.06 9.49
CA LEU A 241 6.98 6.62 10.45
C LEU A 241 7.66 5.91 11.61
N VAL A 242 7.33 6.32 12.82
CA VAL A 242 7.73 5.66 14.07
C VAL A 242 6.45 5.28 14.79
N CYS A 243 6.38 4.03 15.27
CA CYS A 243 5.26 3.59 16.09
C CYS A 243 5.26 4.40 17.39
N GLY A 244 4.14 5.04 17.71
CA GLY A 244 3.92 5.62 19.02
C GLY A 244 3.91 4.49 20.04
N VAL A 245 4.78 4.58 21.04
CA VAL A 245 4.83 3.65 22.19
C VAL A 245 3.61 3.86 23.07
#